data_AF-A7SNI9-F1
#
_entry.id   AF-A7SNI9-F1
#
_cell.length_a   1.000
_cell.length_b   1.000
_cell.length_c   1.000
_cell.angle_alpha   90.00
_cell.angle_beta   90.00
_cell.angle_gamma   90.00
#
_symmetry.space_group_name_H-M   'P 1'
#
loop_
_entity.id
_entity.type
_entity.pdbx_description
1 polymer ?
#
loop_
_entity_poly.entity_id
_entity_poly.type
_entity_poly.pdbx_seq_one_letter_code
_entity_poly.pdbx_strand_id
1 'polypeptide(L)'
;LKFTSDRVCKSYLMGLCPHQLFNNTKMDLGSCQKIHNPALKADFEAASKTRDYGYNMDQMEHLQSFINDCDRKIAIAKKRLEDTQDEFDTSEEVKVLAV
;
A
#
# COMPACT_ATOMS: atom_id res chain seq x y z
N LEU A 1 13.52 17.38 -19.18
CA LEU A 1 12.42 16.88 -18.32
C LEU A 1 12.59 17.54 -16.95
N LYS A 2 11.53 18.04 -16.31
CA LYS A 2 11.60 18.66 -14.97
C LYS A 2 10.85 17.80 -13.94
N PHE A 3 11.25 17.83 -12.67
CA PHE A 3 10.59 17.08 -11.60
C PHE A 3 9.12 17.50 -11.40
N THR A 4 8.74 18.70 -11.85
CA THR A 4 7.37 19.20 -11.81
C THR A 4 6.43 18.55 -12.82
N SER A 5 6.94 17.83 -13.83
CA SER A 5 6.10 17.20 -14.85
C SER A 5 5.19 16.10 -14.29
N ASP A 6 3.97 15.99 -14.81
CA ASP A 6 2.98 14.96 -14.44
C ASP A 6 3.39 13.54 -14.82
N ARG A 7 4.38 13.41 -15.71
CA ARG A 7 4.96 12.10 -16.05
C ARG A 7 5.91 11.57 -14.99
N VAL A 8 6.37 12.42 -14.07
CA VAL A 8 7.29 12.06 -13.00
C VAL A 8 6.50 11.56 -11.80
N CYS A 9 6.94 10.47 -11.20
CA CYS A 9 6.28 9.91 -10.02
C CYS A 9 6.57 10.77 -8.79
N LYS A 10 5.60 11.54 -8.32
CA LYS A 10 5.77 12.41 -7.14
C LYS A 10 6.05 11.60 -5.88
N SER A 11 5.39 10.46 -5.73
CA SER A 11 5.64 9.52 -4.62
C SER A 11 7.07 8.98 -4.61
N TYR A 12 7.68 8.77 -5.78
CA TYR A 12 9.11 8.41 -5.87
C TYR A 12 10.03 9.58 -5.47
N LEU A 13 9.71 10.80 -5.89
CA LEU A 13 10.46 12.00 -5.48
C LEU A 13 10.43 12.18 -3.96
N MET A 14 9.28 11.92 -3.33
CA MET A 14 9.10 11.89 -1.87
C MET A 14 9.74 10.67 -1.19
N GLY A 15 10.30 9.73 -1.96
CA GLY A 15 11.01 8.56 -1.44
C GLY A 15 10.15 7.34 -1.15
N LEU A 16 8.83 7.39 -1.37
CA LEU A 16 7.92 6.29 -1.06
C LEU A 16 6.91 6.08 -2.20
N CYS A 17 7.36 5.38 -3.25
CA CYS A 17 6.47 4.92 -4.32
C CYS A 17 5.91 3.52 -4.00
N PRO A 18 4.58 3.34 -3.90
CA PRO A 18 3.97 2.03 -3.59
C PRO A 18 4.37 0.91 -4.56
N HIS A 19 4.51 1.21 -5.86
CA HIS A 19 4.90 0.24 -6.88
C HIS A 19 6.32 -0.30 -6.69
N GLN A 20 7.23 0.50 -6.11
CA GLN A 20 8.56 0.01 -5.73
C GLN A 20 8.54 -0.71 -4.39
N LEU A 21 7.75 -0.21 -3.43
CA LEU A 21 7.69 -0.78 -2.09
C LEU A 21 7.10 -2.19 -2.06
N PHE A 22 6.08 -2.46 -2.88
CA PHE A 22 5.38 -3.74 -2.93
C PHE A 22 5.84 -4.66 -4.06
N ASN A 23 6.91 -4.30 -4.78
CA ASN A 23 7.47 -5.12 -5.84
C ASN A 23 7.87 -6.50 -5.30
N ASN A 24 7.50 -7.59 -5.99
CA ASN A 24 7.71 -8.97 -5.57
C ASN A 24 7.00 -9.38 -4.26
N THR A 25 5.95 -8.66 -3.85
CA THR A 25 5.10 -9.07 -2.72
C THR A 25 3.78 -9.66 -3.19
N LYS A 26 3.00 -10.25 -2.28
CA LYS A 26 1.61 -10.66 -2.58
C LYS A 26 0.68 -9.50 -2.95
N MET A 27 1.13 -8.26 -2.77
CA MET A 27 0.40 -7.03 -3.11
C MET A 27 1.10 -6.26 -4.24
N ASP A 28 1.86 -6.94 -5.10
CA ASP A 28 2.55 -6.30 -6.21
C ASP A 28 1.56 -5.56 -7.13
N LEU A 29 1.83 -4.28 -7.35
CA LEU A 29 1.05 -3.36 -8.18
C LEU A 29 1.56 -3.32 -9.62
N GLY A 30 2.62 -4.06 -9.91
CA GLY A 30 3.35 -4.02 -11.17
C GLY A 30 4.29 -2.82 -11.28
N SER A 31 4.80 -2.61 -12.49
CA SER A 31 5.71 -1.51 -12.77
C SER A 31 5.01 -0.15 -12.69
N CYS A 32 5.65 0.83 -12.05
CA CYS A 32 5.12 2.19 -12.01
C CYS A 32 5.04 2.78 -13.44
N GLN A 33 3.87 3.30 -13.81
CA GLN A 33 3.66 3.96 -15.12
C GLN A 33 4.31 5.35 -15.21
N LYS A 34 4.77 5.89 -14.07
CA LYS A 34 5.39 7.20 -13.95
C LYS A 34 6.92 7.06 -13.89
N ILE A 35 7.63 8.11 -14.29
CA ILE A 35 9.09 8.12 -14.40
C ILE A 35 9.72 8.19 -13.01
N HIS A 36 10.60 7.23 -12.72
CA HIS A 36 11.48 7.21 -11.55
C HIS A 36 12.91 7.54 -12.00
N ASN A 37 13.31 8.80 -11.88
CA ASN A 37 14.65 9.23 -12.26
C ASN A 37 15.39 9.79 -11.03
N PRO A 38 16.52 9.19 -10.60
CA PRO A 38 17.29 9.65 -9.45
C PRO A 38 17.77 11.11 -9.55
N ALA A 39 18.11 11.59 -10.76
CA ALA A 39 18.51 12.98 -10.94
C ALA A 39 17.36 13.95 -10.64
N LEU A 40 16.13 13.61 -11.04
CA LEU A 40 14.94 14.40 -10.73
C LEU A 40 14.60 14.38 -9.24
N LYS A 41 14.91 13.27 -8.55
CA LYS A 41 14.77 13.17 -7.09
C LYS A 41 15.75 14.11 -6.38
N ALA A 42 17.02 14.12 -6.79
CA ALA A 42 18.01 15.04 -6.24
C ALA A 42 17.63 16.52 -6.49
N ASP A 43 17.14 16.85 -7.69
CA ASP A 43 16.64 18.19 -8.01
C ASP A 43 15.46 18.60 -7.10
N PHE A 44 14.52 17.68 -6.88
CA PHE A 44 13.38 17.90 -5.99
C PHE A 44 13.81 18.07 -4.53
N GLU A 45 14.70 17.22 -4.02
CA GLU A 45 15.21 17.30 -2.65
C GLU A 45 15.98 18.60 -2.39
N ALA A 46 16.68 19.14 -3.38
CA ALA A 46 17.31 20.44 -3.28
C ALA A 46 16.26 21.57 -3.26
N ALA A 47 15.25 21.48 -4.14
CA ALA A 47 14.21 22.49 -4.27
C ALA A 47 13.21 22.50 -3.11
N SER A 48 12.93 21.35 -2.48
CA SER A 48 11.98 21.22 -1.38
C SER A 48 12.45 21.89 -0.08
N LYS A 49 13.76 22.17 0.03
CA LYS A 49 14.34 22.91 1.16
C LYS A 49 13.89 24.37 1.22
N THR A 50 13.54 24.95 0.08
CA THR A 50 13.20 26.38 -0.04
C THR A 50 11.73 26.61 -0.35
N ARG A 51 11.03 25.58 -0.84
CA ARG A 51 9.64 25.67 -1.25
C ARG A 51 8.90 24.37 -1.01
N ASP A 52 7.69 24.48 -0.48
CA ASP A 52 6.74 23.37 -0.49
C ASP A 52 6.05 23.25 -1.86
N TYR A 53 6.00 22.04 -2.39
CA TYR A 53 5.35 21.68 -3.65
C TYR A 53 4.00 20.99 -3.45
N GLY A 54 3.62 20.67 -2.20
CA GLY A 54 2.33 20.04 -1.88
C GLY A 54 2.21 18.57 -2.29
N TYR A 55 3.30 17.91 -2.69
CA TYR A 55 3.28 16.51 -3.15
C TYR A 55 2.94 15.50 -2.05
N ASN A 56 3.02 15.93 -0.78
CA ASN A 56 2.59 15.17 0.38
C ASN A 56 1.08 14.95 0.42
N MET A 57 0.27 15.92 -0.03
CA MET A 57 -1.20 15.80 0.03
C MET A 57 -1.71 14.72 -0.92
N ASP A 58 -1.29 14.77 -2.19
CA ASP A 58 -1.60 13.74 -3.19
C ASP A 58 -1.11 12.36 -2.73
N GLN A 59 0.05 12.31 -2.08
CA GLN A 59 0.59 11.07 -1.54
C GLN A 59 -0.26 10.52 -0.38
N MET A 60 -0.70 11.38 0.54
CA MET A 60 -1.55 10.97 1.66
C MET A 60 -2.89 10.40 1.19
N GLU A 61 -3.53 11.03 0.21
CA GLU A 61 -4.78 10.53 -0.38
C GLU A 61 -4.59 9.14 -1.00
N HIS A 62 -3.51 8.97 -1.77
CA HIS A 62 -3.20 7.68 -2.38
C HIS A 62 -2.89 6.59 -1.35
N LEU A 63 -2.12 6.92 -0.29
CA LEU A 63 -1.81 5.99 0.79
C LEU A 63 -3.06 5.61 1.60
N GLN A 64 -3.99 6.54 1.82
CA GLN A 64 -5.23 6.26 2.52
C GLN A 64 -6.06 5.19 1.79
N SER A 65 -6.10 5.22 0.45
CA SER A 65 -6.75 4.18 -0.34
C SER A 65 -6.14 2.79 -0.08
N PHE A 66 -4.81 2.68 -0.04
CA PHE A 66 -4.14 1.41 0.24
C PHE A 66 -4.41 0.91 1.66
N ILE A 67 -4.43 1.81 2.64
CA ILE A 67 -4.75 1.47 4.03
C ILE A 67 -6.17 0.88 4.09
N ASN A 68 -7.14 1.55 3.46
CA ASN A 68 -8.52 1.10 3.43
C ASN A 68 -8.67 -0.29 2.76
N ASP A 69 -7.91 -0.56 1.70
CA ASP A 69 -7.90 -1.86 1.03
C ASP A 69 -7.28 -2.96 1.91
N CYS A 70 -6.21 -2.64 2.65
CA CYS A 70 -5.61 -3.53 3.63
C CYS A 70 -6.59 -3.85 4.77
N ASP A 71 -7.25 -2.83 5.33
CA ASP A 71 -8.22 -2.99 6.40
C ASP A 71 -9.40 -3.87 5.96
N ARG A 72 -9.90 -3.68 4.73
CA ARG A 72 -10.94 -4.54 4.15
C ARG A 72 -10.49 -6.00 4.05
N LYS A 73 -9.27 -6.25 3.56
CA LYS A 73 -8.71 -7.61 3.46
C LYS A 73 -8.55 -8.25 4.83
N ILE A 74 -8.10 -7.49 5.82
CA ILE A 74 -7.98 -7.93 7.21
C ILE A 74 -9.35 -8.31 7.77
N ALA A 75 -10.38 -7.47 7.57
CA ALA A 75 -11.72 -7.75 8.05
C ALA A 75 -12.31 -9.05 7.44
N ILE A 76 -12.12 -9.27 6.13
CA ILE A 76 -12.56 -10.49 5.46
C ILE A 76 -11.82 -11.72 6.01
N ALA A 77 -10.50 -11.62 6.19
CA ALA A 77 -9.70 -12.72 6.72
C ALA A 77 -10.09 -13.06 8.16
N LYS A 78 -10.34 -12.06 9.01
CA LYS A 78 -10.84 -12.26 10.38
C LYS A 78 -12.19 -12.95 10.39
N LYS A 79 -13.15 -12.46 9.59
CA LYS A 79 -14.47 -13.08 9.49
C LYS A 79 -14.39 -14.55 9.05
N ARG A 80 -13.58 -14.86 8.03
CA ARG A 80 -13.39 -16.24 7.58
C ARG A 80 -12.81 -17.14 8.68
N LEU A 81 -11.91 -16.63 9.50
CA LEU A 81 -11.34 -17.36 10.64
C LEU A 81 -12.37 -17.61 11.74
N GLU A 82 -13.27 -16.67 11.98
CA GLU A 82 -14.40 -16.81 12.92
C GLU A 82 -15.39 -17.87 12.40
N ASP A 83 -15.84 -17.77 11.15
CA ASP A 83 -16.78 -18.73 10.54
C ASP A 83 -16.22 -20.17 10.57
N THR A 84 -14.91 -20.35 10.32
CA THR A 84 -14.27 -21.68 10.37
C THR A 84 -14.17 -22.23 11.80
N GLN A 85 -13.97 -21.36 12.81
CA GLN A 85 -13.96 -21.77 14.21
C GLN A 85 -15.36 -22.19 14.66
N ASP A 86 -16.39 -21.42 14.29
CA ASP A 86 -17.77 -21.73 14.62
C ASP A 86 -18.24 -23.03 13.94
N GLU A 87 -17.84 -23.29 12.69
CA GLU A 87 -18.09 -24.57 12.01
C GLU A 87 -17.41 -25.76 12.72
N PHE A 88 -16.19 -25.57 13.23
CA PHE A 88 -15.50 -26.62 13.98
C PHE A 88 -16.18 -26.92 15.32
N ASP A 89 -16.58 -25.89 16.07
CA ASP A 89 -17.29 -26.03 17.36
C ASP A 89 -18.70 -26.61 17.20
N THR A 90 -19.35 -26.37 16.06
CA THR A 90 -20.70 -26.88 15.76
C THR A 90 -20.69 -28.27 15.14
N SER A 91 -19.58 -28.72 14.55
CA SER A 91 -19.42 -30.08 14.04
C SER A 91 -19.41 -31.09 15.20
N GLU A 92 -20.34 -32.05 15.17
CA GLU A 92 -20.54 -33.03 16.26
C GLU A 92 -19.37 -34.02 16.46
N GLU A 93 -18.34 -33.97 15.61
CA GLU A 93 -17.17 -34.86 15.68
C GLU A 93 -16.28 -34.61 16.91
N VAL A 94 -16.36 -33.44 17.55
CA VAL A 94 -15.54 -33.11 18.75
C VAL A 94 -16.24 -33.49 20.07
N LYS A 95 -17.57 -33.67 20.08
CA LYS A 95 -18.30 -34.06 21.31
C LYS A 95 -17.98 -35.49 21.78
N VAL A 96 -17.48 -36.35 20.89
CA VAL A 96 -17.18 -37.77 21.20
C VAL A 96 -15.89 -37.93 22.01
N LEU A 97 -15.02 -36.92 22.08
CA LEU A 97 -13.79 -36.96 22.88
C LEU A 97 -13.93 -36.39 24.31
N ALA A 98 -15.11 -35.87 24.67
CA ALA A 98 -15.36 -35.21 25.96
C ALA A 98 -16.31 -35.97 26.89
N VAL A 99 -16.53 -37.27 26.67
CA VAL A 99 -17.26 -38.16 27.62
C VAL A 99 -16.36 -39.31 28.05
#